data_AF-A0A7D5R9N9-F1
#
_entry.id   AF-A0A7D5R9N9-F1
#
_cell.length_a   1.000
_cell.length_b   1.000
_cell.length_c   1.000
_cell.angle_alpha   90.00
_cell.angle_beta   90.00
_cell.angle_gamma   90.00
#
_symmetry.space_group_name_H-M   'P 1'
#
loop_
_entity.id
_entity.type
_entity.pdbx_description
1 polymer ?
#
loop_
_entity_poly.entity_id
_entity_poly.type
_entity_poly.pdbx_seq_one_letter_code
_entity_poly.pdbx_strand_id
1 'polypeptide(L)' 'MTNYSLSKCLSDIFPAYFMRISKSHIVNIRHIRKIDKETRKAEVLVNGQPKKIPIGEAYYNSLVQSLV' A
#
# COMPACT_ATOMS: atom_id res chain seq x y z
N MET A 1 -18.22 16.37 11.67
CA MET A 1 -17.38 15.80 10.60
C MET A 1 -16.92 14.43 11.04
N THR A 2 -17.24 13.38 10.28
CA THR A 2 -16.79 12.01 10.60
C THR A 2 -15.30 11.92 10.29
N ASN A 3 -14.46 11.81 11.32
CA ASN A 3 -13.02 11.62 11.17
C ASN A 3 -12.74 10.19 10.68
N TYR A 4 -12.61 10.01 9.37
CA TYR A 4 -12.16 8.75 8.79
C TYR A 4 -10.63 8.71 8.80
N SER A 5 -10.08 7.83 9.64
CA SER A 5 -8.65 7.51 9.58
C SER A 5 -8.42 6.43 8.53
N LEU A 6 -7.24 6.41 7.92
CA LEU A 6 -6.84 5.33 7.02
C LEU A 6 -6.98 3.94 7.67
N SER A 7 -6.73 3.85 8.98
CA SER A 7 -6.93 2.59 9.72
C SER A 7 -8.39 2.15 9.76
N LYS A 8 -9.34 3.07 9.98
CA LYS A 8 -10.78 2.76 9.92
C LYS A 8 -11.22 2.37 8.52
N CYS A 9 -10.75 3.08 7.49
CA CYS A 9 -11.06 2.69 6.11
C CYS A 9 -10.54 1.30 5.78
N LEU A 10 -9.36 0.93 6.30
CA LEU A 10 -8.79 -0.39 6.09
C LEU A 10 -9.59 -1.51 6.76
N SER A 11 -10.16 -1.28 7.95
CA SER A 11 -10.96 -2.29 8.66
C SER A 11 -12.39 -2.39 8.15
N ASP A 12 -13.03 -1.26 7.83
CA ASP A 12 -14.48 -1.20 7.69
C ASP A 12 -14.93 -1.14 6.22
N ILE A 13 -14.03 -0.73 5.32
CA ILE A 13 -14.39 -0.40 3.92
C ILE A 13 -13.57 -1.23 2.94
N PHE A 14 -12.26 -1.30 3.13
CA PHE A 14 -11.40 -1.91 2.13
C PHE A 14 -11.34 -3.44 2.27
N PRO A 15 -11.40 -4.17 1.15
CA PRO A 15 -11.16 -5.61 1.13
C PRO A 15 -9.78 -6.01 1.68
N ALA A 16 -9.64 -7.29 2.09
CA ALA A 16 -8.41 -7.84 2.67
C ALA A 16 -7.15 -7.73 1.79
N TYR A 17 -7.32 -7.51 0.48
CA TYR A 17 -6.21 -7.29 -0.46
C TYR A 17 -5.76 -5.81 -0.53
N PHE A 18 -6.27 -4.94 0.33
CA PHE A 18 -5.70 -3.62 0.54
C PHE A 18 -4.77 -3.65 1.75
N MET A 19 -3.64 -2.97 1.63
CA MET A 19 -2.67 -2.84 2.70
C MET A 19 -2.20 -1.40 2.80
N ARG A 20 -2.03 -0.93 4.04
CA ARG A 20 -1.37 0.34 4.32
C ARG A 20 0.13 0.18 4.13
N ILE A 21 0.73 1.01 3.27
CA ILE A 21 2.16 0.95 2.95
C ILE A 21 2.93 2.20 3.40
N SER A 22 2.22 3.24 3.83
CA SER A 22 2.82 4.41 4.47
C SER A 22 1.81 5.13 5.36
N LYS A 23 2.25 6.18 6.06
CA LYS A 23 1.35 7.03 6.87
C LYS A 23 0.21 7.64 6.05
N SER A 24 0.40 7.85 4.75
CA SER A 24 -0.56 8.53 3.87
C SER A 24 -1.11 7.66 2.74
N HIS A 25 -0.71 6.40 2.63
CA HIS A 25 -1.08 5.56 1.48
C HIS A 25 -1.56 4.16 1.90
N ILE A 26 -2.69 3.76 1.31
CA ILE A 26 -3.20 2.38 1.24
C ILE A 26 -3.22 1.98 -0.23
N VAL A 27 -2.79 0.76 -0.53
CA VAL A 27 -2.74 0.23 -1.90
C VAL A 27 -3.41 -1.13 -1.99
N ASN A 28 -3.97 -1.46 -3.15
CA ASN A 28 -4.37 -2.83 -3.48
C ASN A 28 -3.10 -3.64 -3.81
N ILE A 29 -2.79 -4.65 -2.99
CA ILE A 29 -1.56 -5.43 -3.12
C ILE A 29 -1.54 -6.27 -4.40
N ARG A 30 -2.71 -6.64 -4.95
CA ARG A 30 -2.81 -7.37 -6.22
C ARG A 30 -2.36 -6.55 -7.43
N HIS A 31 -2.28 -5.22 -7.28
CA HIS A 31 -1.85 -4.31 -8.33
C HIS A 31 -0.37 -3.89 -8.18
N ILE A 32 0.32 -4.40 -7.16
CA ILE A 32 1.76 -4.19 -7.01
C ILE A 32 2.47 -5.08 -8.02
N ARG A 33 3.23 -4.47 -8.93
CA ARG A 33 4.02 -5.19 -9.94
C ARG A 33 5.41 -5.54 -9.44
N LYS A 34 6.02 -4.65 -8.67
CA LYS A 34 7.35 -4.82 -8.08
C LYS A 34 7.56 -3.90 -6.89
N ILE A 35 8.49 -4.29 -6.04
CA ILE A 35 9.06 -3.43 -5.00
C ILE A 35 10.52 -3.15 -5.37
N ASP A 36 10.85 -1.86 -5.47
CA ASP A 36 12.22 -1.39 -5.54
C ASP A 36 12.77 -1.28 -4.11
N LYS A 37 13.72 -2.17 -3.79
CA LYS A 37 14.31 -2.28 -2.45
C LYS A 37 15.31 -1.16 -2.16
N GLU A 38 15.97 -0.64 -3.20
CA GLU A 38 16.95 0.44 -3.07
C GLU A 38 16.25 1.76 -2.74
N THR A 39 15.20 2.08 -3.49
CA THR A 39 14.46 3.33 -3.31
C THR A 39 13.27 3.21 -2.36
N ARG A 40 12.99 2.01 -1.85
CA ARG A 40 11.83 1.66 -1.00
C ARG A 40 10.50 2.14 -1.60
N LYS A 41 10.28 1.84 -2.89
CA LYS A 41 9.06 2.21 -3.62
C LYS A 41 8.33 0.98 -4.14
N ALA A 42 7.01 0.96 -3.97
CA ALA A 42 6.13 0.01 -4.64
C ALA A 42 5.70 0.59 -6.00
N GLU A 43 5.83 -0.18 -7.07
CA GLU A 43 5.22 0.15 -8.35
C GLU A 43 3.83 -0.48 -8.42
N VAL A 44 2.81 0.37 -8.47
CA VAL A 44 1.39 -0.04 -8.45
C VAL A 44 0.72 0.37 -9.75
N LEU A 45 -0.07 -0.51 -10.34
CA LEU A 45 -0.87 -0.19 -11.52
C LEU A 45 -2.14 0.57 -11.10
N VAL A 46 -2.23 1.85 -11.45
CA VAL A 46 -3.39 2.71 -11.20
C VAL A 46 -3.95 3.13 -12.55
N ASN A 47 -5.19 2.76 -12.85
CA ASN A 47 -5.85 3.03 -14.13
C ASN A 47 -5.00 2.61 -15.35
N GLY A 48 -4.33 1.46 -15.27
CA GLY A 48 -3.46 0.95 -16.33
C GLY A 48 -2.08 1.61 -16.41
N GLN A 49 -1.79 2.62 -15.60
CA GLN A 49 -0.48 3.28 -15.58
C GLN A 49 0.34 2.89 -14.35
N PRO A 50 1.64 2.59 -14.50
CA PRO A 50 2.52 2.30 -13.38
C PRO A 50 2.80 3.59 -12.59
N LYS A 51 2.53 3.56 -11.29
CA LYS A 51 2.84 4.65 -10.37
C LYS A 51 3.74 4.15 -9.25
N LYS A 52 4.81 4.88 -8.95
CA LYS A 52 5.71 4.58 -7.84
C LYS A 52 5.22 5.26 -6.56
N ILE A 53 4.94 4.48 -5.52
CA ILE A 53 4.49 4.96 -4.22
C ILE A 53 5.57 4.66 -3.17
N PRO A 54 6.00 5.66 -2.38
CA PRO A 54 6.99 5.44 -1.32
C PRO A 54 6.41 4.58 -0.20
N ILE A 55 7.21 3.62 0.27
CA ILE A 55 6.89 2.74 1.39
C ILE A 55 7.50 3.34 2.66
N GLY A 56 6.68 3.50 3.69
CA GLY A 56 7.18 3.93 5.00
C GLY A 56 7.98 2.81 5.66
N GLU A 57 9.05 3.16 6.36
CA GLU A 57 9.95 2.19 7.00
C GLU A 57 9.22 1.18 7.91
N ALA A 58 8.30 1.66 8.75
CA ALA A 58 7.49 0.82 9.63
C ALA A 58 6.55 -0.16 8.90
N TYR A 59 6.33 0.02 7.59
CA TYR A 59 5.42 -0.79 6.77
C TYR A 59 6.16 -1.69 5.77
N TYR A 60 7.47 -1.54 5.64
CA TYR A 60 8.22 -2.21 4.59
C TYR A 60 8.24 -3.73 4.77
N ASN A 61 8.61 -4.19 5.98
CA ASN A 61 8.72 -5.61 6.26
C ASN A 61 7.38 -6.34 6.13
N SER A 62 6.29 -5.75 6.63
CA SER A 62 4.94 -6.33 6.52
C SER A 62 4.47 -6.41 5.08
N LEU A 63 4.75 -5.38 4.27
CA LEU A 63 4.41 -5.40 2.85
C LEU A 63 5.18 -6.48 2.10
N VAL A 64 6.50 -6.59 2.32
CA VAL A 64 7.33 -7.60 1.65
C VAL A 64 6.86 -9.01 2.02
N GLN A 65 6.56 -9.27 3.29
CA GLN A 65 6.04 -10.57 3.74
C GLN A 65 4.69 -10.92 3.13
N SER A 66 3.85 -9.93 2.81
CA SER A 66 2.51 -10.15 2.24
C SER A 66 2.53 -10.43 0.74
N LEU A 67 3.70 -10.30 0.09
CA LEU A 67 3.88 -10.53 -1.35
C LEU A 67 4.69 -11.80 -1.65
N VAL A 68 5.09 -12.54 -0.61
CA VAL A 68 5.75 -13.86 -0.69
C VAL A 68 4.68 -14.94 -0.53
#